data_AF-A0A3D4BAD0-F1
#
_entry.id   AF-A0A3D4BAD0-F1
#
_cell.length_a   1.000
_cell.length_b   1.000
_cell.length_c   1.000
_cell.angle_alpha   90.00
_cell.angle_beta   90.00
_cell.angle_gamma   90.00
#
_symmetry.space_group_name_H-M   'P 1'
#
loop_
_entity.id
_entity.type
_entity.pdbx_description
1 polymer ?
#
loop_
_entity_poly.entity_id
_entity_poly.type
_entity_poly.pdbx_seq_one_letter_code
_entity_poly.pdbx_strand_id
1 'polypeptide(L)'
;YLQKHHGTRVWCYENMTDILEHPHGYKLGCTYPEPIRVERGLEQGESFRWEEYEFQVFHTPGHADYHMAMFGTIDGKRVAFSGDEVNLSGEDTYGSNNIWRNHVHANSHEITGKLYLEHQPELTCPGHGGPFDMTPEHWKGFHAWCLKEQKHWRGLAAPDNLEEAVYPDYVFLYPYQPPAAPGGEVRMQVWFENIWDEPATLEYSLVLPRRWTAAPDHGRMTAAPKEKVVVDFVLRIPDDQSTKYRRQAFTLDATVDGRYMGQLAEAVVDLRPELDWGTRGEFPRRSSADV
;
A
#
# COMPACT_ATOMS: atom_id res chain seq x y z
N TYR A 1 -9.92 -10.21 -16.61
CA TYR A 1 -10.81 -11.17 -17.30
C TYR A 1 -12.25 -11.09 -16.79
N LEU A 2 -12.50 -11.33 -15.49
CA LEU A 2 -13.86 -11.40 -14.92
C LEU A 2 -14.74 -10.18 -15.24
N GLN A 3 -14.25 -8.96 -15.00
CA GLN A 3 -15.01 -7.74 -15.36
C GLN A 3 -15.31 -7.65 -16.88
N LYS A 4 -14.33 -7.98 -17.73
CA LYS A 4 -14.44 -7.88 -19.20
C LYS A 4 -15.46 -8.85 -19.81
N HIS A 5 -15.68 -10.01 -19.19
CA HIS A 5 -16.47 -11.09 -19.79
C HIS A 5 -17.72 -11.49 -18.99
N HIS A 6 -17.80 -11.12 -17.71
CA HIS A 6 -18.88 -11.57 -16.81
C HIS A 6 -19.60 -10.43 -16.08
N GLY A 7 -19.25 -9.16 -16.36
CA GLY A 7 -19.86 -8.02 -15.66
C GLY A 7 -19.61 -8.05 -14.14
N THR A 8 -18.53 -8.71 -13.70
CA THR A 8 -18.21 -8.87 -12.28
C THR A 8 -17.95 -7.52 -11.62
N ARG A 9 -18.63 -7.29 -10.50
CA ARG A 9 -18.46 -6.12 -9.63
C ARG A 9 -17.33 -6.41 -8.64
N VAL A 10 -16.48 -5.42 -8.38
CA VAL A 10 -15.32 -5.57 -7.49
C VAL A 10 -15.53 -4.65 -6.29
N TRP A 11 -15.57 -5.25 -5.11
CA TRP A 11 -15.51 -4.55 -3.83
C TRP A 11 -14.20 -4.91 -3.15
N CYS A 12 -13.58 -3.94 -2.49
CA CYS A 12 -12.34 -4.14 -1.73
C CYS A 12 -12.38 -3.30 -0.46
N TYR A 13 -11.45 -3.53 0.46
CA TYR A 13 -11.24 -2.58 1.54
C TYR A 13 -10.70 -1.26 0.98
N GLU A 14 -11.14 -0.13 1.54
CA GLU A 14 -10.97 1.20 0.95
C GLU A 14 -9.53 1.54 0.56
N ASN A 15 -8.53 1.10 1.35
CA ASN A 15 -7.11 1.37 1.11
C ASN A 15 -6.55 0.71 -0.16
N MET A 16 -7.27 -0.25 -0.75
CA MET A 16 -6.88 -0.96 -1.96
C MET A 16 -7.48 -0.31 -3.23
N THR A 17 -8.42 0.63 -3.08
CA THR A 17 -9.15 1.24 -4.20
C THR A 17 -8.20 1.87 -5.23
N ASP A 18 -7.34 2.78 -4.78
CA ASP A 18 -6.40 3.49 -5.66
C ASP A 18 -5.39 2.52 -6.30
N ILE A 19 -4.93 1.50 -5.57
CA ILE A 19 -3.99 0.49 -6.09
C ILE A 19 -4.62 -0.30 -7.24
N LEU A 20 -5.88 -0.71 -7.09
CA LEU A 20 -6.58 -1.48 -8.13
C LEU A 20 -6.89 -0.62 -9.35
N GLU A 21 -7.29 0.63 -9.15
CA GLU A 21 -7.63 1.54 -10.26
C GLU A 21 -6.38 2.14 -10.93
N HIS A 22 -5.28 2.28 -10.19
CA HIS A 22 -4.04 2.90 -10.60
C HIS A 22 -2.82 2.01 -10.23
N PRO A 23 -2.67 0.82 -10.85
CA PRO A 23 -1.63 -0.16 -10.48
C PRO A 23 -0.18 0.31 -10.71
N HIS A 24 0.01 1.45 -11.36
CA HIS A 24 1.31 2.10 -11.57
C HIS A 24 1.55 3.28 -10.63
N GLY A 25 0.57 3.60 -9.79
CA GLY A 25 0.63 4.66 -8.79
C GLY A 25 1.60 4.34 -7.66
N TYR A 26 1.82 3.06 -7.35
CA TYR A 26 2.57 2.63 -6.18
C TYR A 26 3.78 1.77 -6.50
N LYS A 27 4.75 1.75 -5.58
CA LYS A 27 5.96 0.92 -5.58
C LYS A 27 5.72 -0.44 -4.90
N LEU A 28 4.62 -1.10 -5.23
CA LEU A 28 4.24 -2.37 -4.58
C LEU A 28 4.70 -3.59 -5.37
N GLY A 29 4.88 -4.70 -4.66
CA GLY A 29 5.13 -6.01 -5.25
C GLY A 29 3.83 -6.69 -5.69
N CYS A 30 3.92 -7.59 -6.66
CA CYS A 30 2.82 -8.46 -7.10
C CYS A 30 1.56 -7.72 -7.61
N THR A 31 1.66 -6.46 -8.00
CA THR A 31 0.54 -5.68 -8.55
C THR A 31 0.20 -6.12 -9.97
N TYR A 32 -1.09 -6.40 -10.23
CA TYR A 32 -1.57 -6.69 -11.57
C TYR A 32 -1.54 -5.41 -12.42
N PRO A 33 -0.96 -5.41 -13.63
CA PRO A 33 -0.64 -4.17 -14.36
C PRO A 33 -1.83 -3.51 -15.06
N GLU A 34 -3.00 -4.14 -15.15
CA GLU A 34 -4.19 -3.51 -15.76
C GLU A 34 -5.09 -2.93 -14.67
N PRO A 35 -5.60 -1.70 -14.83
CA PRO A 35 -6.62 -1.13 -13.96
C PRO A 35 -7.82 -2.06 -13.78
N ILE A 36 -8.24 -2.22 -12.53
CA ILE A 36 -9.45 -2.94 -12.13
C ILE A 36 -10.41 -1.90 -11.59
N ARG A 37 -11.58 -1.77 -12.23
CA ARG A 37 -12.60 -0.81 -11.79
C ARG A 37 -13.18 -1.26 -10.46
N VAL A 38 -13.09 -0.43 -9.42
CA VAL A 38 -13.71 -0.71 -8.13
C VAL A 38 -15.12 -0.14 -8.12
N GLU A 39 -16.10 -0.94 -7.70
CA GLU A 39 -17.49 -0.47 -7.55
C GLU A 39 -17.72 0.10 -6.14
N ARG A 40 -17.04 -0.45 -5.13
CA ARG A 40 -17.19 -0.02 -3.74
C ARG A 40 -15.90 -0.28 -2.96
N GLY A 41 -15.40 0.75 -2.29
CA GLY A 41 -14.46 0.63 -1.17
C GLY A 41 -15.26 0.43 0.11
N LEU A 42 -14.95 -0.62 0.86
CA LEU A 42 -15.58 -0.96 2.14
C LEU A 42 -14.77 -0.31 3.26
N GLU A 43 -15.46 0.35 4.19
CA GLU A 43 -14.86 1.04 5.33
C GLU A 43 -14.55 0.07 6.49
N GLN A 44 -13.80 0.57 7.49
CA GLN A 44 -13.46 -0.20 8.67
C GLN A 44 -14.70 -0.63 9.47
N GLY A 45 -14.89 -1.94 9.65
CA GLY A 45 -16.02 -2.52 10.37
C GLY A 45 -17.33 -2.51 9.60
N GLU A 46 -17.30 -2.18 8.30
CA GLU A 46 -18.49 -2.13 7.47
C GLU A 46 -19.10 -3.53 7.25
N SER A 47 -20.42 -3.63 7.36
CA SER A 47 -21.16 -4.85 7.07
C SER A 47 -21.82 -4.81 5.70
N PHE A 48 -21.82 -5.95 5.00
CA PHE A 48 -22.56 -6.14 3.77
C PHE A 48 -23.20 -7.53 3.72
N ARG A 49 -24.28 -7.62 2.94
CA ARG A 49 -24.96 -8.89 2.69
C ARG A 49 -24.67 -9.38 1.27
N TRP A 50 -24.28 -10.64 1.16
CA TRP A 50 -24.15 -11.36 -0.11
C TRP A 50 -24.98 -12.63 -0.03
N GLU A 51 -26.03 -12.69 -0.87
CA GLU A 51 -27.08 -13.72 -0.79
C GLU A 51 -27.68 -13.82 0.63
N GLU A 52 -27.61 -14.98 1.27
CA GLU A 52 -28.05 -15.22 2.65
C GLU A 52 -27.02 -14.85 3.73
N TYR A 53 -25.77 -14.55 3.35
CA TYR A 53 -24.67 -14.31 4.30
C TYR A 53 -24.46 -12.84 4.59
N GLU A 54 -24.24 -12.54 5.86
CA GLU A 54 -23.78 -11.24 6.32
C GLU A 54 -22.29 -11.33 6.69
N PHE A 55 -21.52 -10.39 6.15
CA PHE A 55 -20.10 -10.25 6.42
C PHE A 55 -19.79 -8.88 7.00
N GLN A 56 -18.79 -8.83 7.87
CA GLN A 56 -18.18 -7.60 8.36
C GLN A 56 -16.72 -7.54 7.95
N VAL A 57 -16.27 -6.39 7.44
CA VAL A 57 -14.94 -6.21 6.88
C VAL A 57 -14.07 -5.38 7.82
N PHE A 58 -12.80 -5.78 7.96
CA PHE A 58 -11.82 -5.02 8.72
C PHE A 58 -10.47 -5.02 8.02
N HIS A 59 -9.75 -3.91 8.16
CA HIS A 59 -8.32 -3.82 7.92
C HIS A 59 -7.57 -4.80 8.81
N THR A 60 -6.70 -5.60 8.20
CA THR A 60 -5.85 -6.55 8.92
C THR A 60 -4.43 -6.44 8.38
N PRO A 61 -3.67 -5.40 8.75
CA PRO A 61 -2.32 -5.24 8.25
C PRO A 61 -1.35 -6.23 8.93
N GLY A 62 -0.29 -6.61 8.24
CA GLY A 62 0.74 -7.50 8.78
C GLY A 62 1.50 -8.19 7.65
N HIS A 63 0.81 -9.08 6.95
CA HIS A 63 1.30 -9.66 5.70
C HIS A 63 1.56 -8.57 4.65
N ALA A 64 0.61 -7.64 4.51
CA ALA A 64 0.72 -6.40 3.74
C ALA A 64 -0.18 -5.33 4.37
N ASP A 65 0.14 -4.05 4.25
CA ASP A 65 -0.75 -3.00 4.78
C ASP A 65 -2.11 -2.97 4.06
N TYR A 66 -2.16 -3.40 2.81
CA TYR A 66 -3.38 -3.38 2.01
C TYR A 66 -4.28 -4.61 2.18
N HIS A 67 -4.08 -5.37 3.26
CA HIS A 67 -4.81 -6.60 3.53
C HIS A 67 -6.09 -6.35 4.36
N MET A 68 -7.13 -7.16 4.12
CA MET A 68 -8.38 -7.15 4.89
C MET A 68 -8.88 -8.55 5.20
N ALA A 69 -9.70 -8.66 6.25
CA ALA A 69 -10.43 -9.88 6.58
C ALA A 69 -11.93 -9.64 6.58
N MET A 70 -12.69 -10.67 6.21
CA MET A 70 -14.15 -10.71 6.34
C MET A 70 -14.56 -11.72 7.39
N PHE A 71 -15.41 -11.31 8.32
CA PHE A 71 -15.95 -12.16 9.37
C PHE A 71 -17.44 -12.38 9.12
N GLY A 72 -17.92 -13.60 9.34
CA GLY A 72 -19.34 -13.94 9.20
C GLY A 72 -19.72 -15.19 9.98
N THR A 73 -21.01 -15.51 9.98
CA THR A 73 -21.50 -16.79 10.53
C THR A 73 -22.05 -17.65 9.39
N ILE A 74 -21.48 -18.84 9.22
CA ILE A 74 -21.87 -19.81 8.19
C ILE A 74 -22.13 -21.14 8.88
N ASP A 75 -23.31 -21.72 8.68
CA ASP A 75 -23.73 -22.99 9.30
C ASP A 75 -23.54 -23.04 10.83
N GLY A 76 -23.79 -21.89 11.49
CA GLY A 76 -23.64 -21.75 12.94
C GLY A 76 -22.21 -21.63 13.45
N LYS A 77 -21.21 -21.60 12.57
CA LYS A 77 -19.79 -21.36 12.91
C LYS A 77 -19.37 -19.93 12.60
N ARG A 78 -18.55 -19.34 13.46
CA ARG A 78 -17.85 -18.08 13.15
C ARG A 78 -16.74 -18.35 12.15
N VAL A 79 -16.78 -17.70 10.99
CA VAL A 79 -15.82 -17.88 9.89
C VAL A 79 -15.07 -16.59 9.63
N ALA A 80 -13.75 -16.69 9.41
CA ALA A 80 -12.94 -15.60 8.90
C ALA A 80 -12.35 -15.96 7.53
N PHE A 81 -12.58 -15.11 6.53
CA PHE A 81 -11.78 -15.08 5.31
C PHE A 81 -10.58 -14.19 5.59
N SER A 82 -9.47 -14.81 5.98
CA SER A 82 -8.32 -14.13 6.57
C SER A 82 -7.24 -13.71 5.58
N GLY A 83 -7.38 -14.12 4.31
CA GLY A 83 -6.30 -14.09 3.34
C GLY A 83 -5.02 -14.71 3.94
N ASP A 84 -3.87 -14.08 3.76
CA ASP A 84 -2.59 -14.67 4.16
C ASP A 84 -2.11 -14.26 5.55
N GLU A 85 -2.88 -13.47 6.32
CA GLU A 85 -2.45 -12.92 7.62
C GLU A 85 -2.09 -13.98 8.68
N VAL A 86 -2.78 -15.11 8.70
CA VAL A 86 -2.58 -16.16 9.71
C VAL A 86 -1.72 -17.29 9.15
N ASN A 87 -0.40 -17.18 9.31
CA ASN A 87 0.56 -18.19 8.87
C ASN A 87 0.82 -19.25 9.95
N LEU A 88 -0.08 -20.23 10.04
CA LEU A 88 0.04 -21.39 10.90
C LEU A 88 0.85 -22.50 10.20
N SER A 89 2.05 -22.79 10.73
CA SER A 89 3.03 -23.73 10.14
C SER A 89 3.18 -25.06 10.89
N GLY A 90 2.39 -25.26 11.94
CA GLY A 90 2.31 -26.48 12.75
C GLY A 90 1.25 -26.31 13.85
N GLU A 91 1.12 -27.28 14.75
CA GLU A 91 0.29 -27.11 15.95
C GLU A 91 0.84 -25.93 16.76
N ASP A 92 0.04 -24.88 16.92
CA ASP A 92 0.37 -23.66 17.68
C ASP A 92 1.67 -22.93 17.28
N THR A 93 2.15 -23.14 16.04
CA THR A 93 3.38 -22.51 15.55
C THR A 93 3.08 -21.50 14.45
N TYR A 94 3.27 -20.22 14.78
CA TYR A 94 3.06 -19.10 13.86
C TYR A 94 4.37 -18.61 13.27
N GLY A 95 4.35 -18.29 11.98
CA GLY A 95 5.51 -17.81 11.23
C GLY A 95 5.30 -16.41 10.69
N SER A 96 6.38 -15.64 10.59
CA SER A 96 6.34 -14.34 9.91
C SER A 96 6.06 -14.55 8.43
N ASN A 97 5.18 -13.73 7.86
CA ASN A 97 4.74 -13.79 6.46
C ASN A 97 4.84 -12.41 5.78
N ASN A 98 5.51 -11.43 6.38
CA ASN A 98 5.53 -10.06 5.87
C ASN A 98 6.06 -9.95 4.45
N ILE A 99 5.37 -9.13 3.67
CA ILE A 99 5.88 -8.60 2.41
C ILE A 99 6.30 -7.15 2.68
N TRP A 100 7.55 -6.95 3.11
CA TRP A 100 8.09 -5.63 3.46
C TRP A 100 7.91 -4.56 2.37
N ARG A 101 7.92 -4.97 1.10
CA ARG A 101 7.69 -4.08 -0.04
C ARG A 101 6.25 -3.59 -0.14
N ASN A 102 5.30 -4.27 0.49
CA ASN A 102 3.87 -3.95 0.48
C ASN A 102 3.42 -3.19 1.74
N HIS A 103 4.38 -2.47 2.34
CA HIS A 103 4.24 -1.68 3.55
C HIS A 103 3.92 -2.50 4.81
N VAL A 104 4.62 -2.18 5.89
CA VAL A 104 4.41 -2.74 7.22
C VAL A 104 4.61 -1.59 8.19
N HIS A 105 3.64 -1.36 9.07
CA HIS A 105 3.71 -0.34 10.12
C HIS A 105 4.11 -0.98 11.45
N ALA A 106 4.65 -0.17 12.37
CA ALA A 106 5.19 -0.66 13.63
C ALA A 106 4.14 -1.36 14.52
N ASN A 107 2.85 -1.09 14.30
CA ASN A 107 1.74 -1.68 15.03
C ASN A 107 0.87 -2.66 14.18
N SER A 108 1.23 -2.98 12.94
CA SER A 108 0.36 -3.78 12.04
C SER A 108 -0.12 -5.09 12.68
N HIS A 109 0.82 -5.91 13.19
CA HIS A 109 0.50 -7.20 13.82
C HIS A 109 -0.28 -7.07 15.13
N GLU A 110 -0.19 -5.95 15.84
CA GLU A 110 -0.94 -5.69 17.07
C GLU A 110 -2.41 -5.46 16.73
N ILE A 111 -2.69 -4.67 15.69
CA ILE A 111 -4.04 -4.45 15.16
C ILE A 111 -4.66 -5.80 14.78
N THR A 112 -3.97 -6.57 13.94
CA THR A 112 -4.46 -7.86 13.44
C THR A 112 -4.62 -8.88 14.57
N GLY A 113 -3.60 -9.07 15.41
CA GLY A 113 -3.65 -10.02 16.51
C GLY A 113 -4.80 -9.72 17.49
N LYS A 114 -5.03 -8.44 17.81
CA LYS A 114 -6.14 -8.01 18.68
C LYS A 114 -7.49 -8.29 18.03
N LEU A 115 -7.64 -7.95 16.75
CA LEU A 115 -8.89 -8.14 16.02
C LEU A 115 -9.33 -9.60 16.00
N TYR A 116 -8.42 -10.53 15.68
CA TYR A 116 -8.73 -11.96 15.68
C TYR A 116 -8.99 -12.51 17.09
N LEU A 117 -8.31 -11.98 18.11
CA LEU A 117 -8.58 -12.33 19.51
C LEU A 117 -9.98 -11.86 19.96
N GLU A 118 -10.48 -10.75 19.42
CA GLU A 118 -11.84 -10.25 19.72
C GLU A 118 -12.92 -11.04 18.97
N HIS A 119 -12.71 -11.35 17.68
CA HIS A 119 -13.71 -12.01 16.84
C HIS A 119 -13.79 -13.53 17.02
N GLN A 120 -12.70 -14.18 17.45
CA GLN A 120 -12.67 -15.60 17.78
C GLN A 120 -13.27 -16.52 16.69
N PRO A 121 -12.86 -16.42 15.40
CA PRO A 121 -13.41 -17.29 14.37
C PRO A 121 -13.04 -18.75 14.64
N GLU A 122 -13.99 -19.66 14.41
CA GLU A 122 -13.84 -21.10 14.63
C GLU A 122 -13.26 -21.78 13.38
N LEU A 123 -13.47 -21.19 12.21
CA LEU A 123 -12.92 -21.64 10.93
C LEU A 123 -12.24 -20.47 10.24
N THR A 124 -10.96 -20.63 9.92
CA THR A 124 -10.17 -19.63 9.18
C THR A 124 -9.93 -20.12 7.77
N CYS A 125 -10.28 -19.28 6.79
CA CYS A 125 -10.15 -19.53 5.36
C CYS A 125 -8.98 -18.67 4.82
N PRO A 126 -7.77 -19.24 4.68
CA PRO A 126 -6.60 -18.50 4.21
C PRO A 126 -6.63 -18.22 2.71
N GLY A 127 -5.72 -17.35 2.24
CA GLY A 127 -5.50 -17.09 0.82
C GLY A 127 -4.92 -18.29 0.06
N HIS A 128 -4.22 -19.17 0.77
CA HIS A 128 -3.59 -20.38 0.23
C HIS A 128 -3.94 -21.62 1.04
N GLY A 129 -4.17 -22.74 0.34
CA GLY A 129 -4.49 -24.02 0.97
C GLY A 129 -5.96 -24.17 1.33
N GLY A 130 -6.26 -25.05 2.29
CA GLY A 130 -7.61 -25.30 2.78
C GLY A 130 -7.91 -24.55 4.07
N PRO A 131 -9.20 -24.38 4.42
CA PRO A 131 -9.59 -23.85 5.72
C PRO A 131 -9.05 -24.70 6.88
N PHE A 132 -8.82 -24.05 8.03
CA PHE A 132 -8.36 -24.72 9.26
C PHE A 132 -9.16 -24.26 10.47
N ASP A 133 -9.40 -25.19 11.40
CA ASP A 133 -10.13 -24.92 12.63
C ASP A 133 -9.25 -24.15 13.63
N MET A 134 -9.85 -23.19 14.33
CA MET A 134 -9.18 -22.38 15.34
C MET A 134 -9.95 -22.40 16.66
N THR A 135 -9.21 -22.57 17.76
CA THR A 135 -9.75 -22.52 19.12
C THR A 135 -9.43 -21.18 19.78
N PRO A 136 -10.10 -20.83 20.90
CA PRO A 136 -9.71 -19.66 21.67
C PRO A 136 -8.26 -19.68 22.15
N GLU A 137 -7.71 -20.86 22.41
CA GLU A 137 -6.31 -21.06 22.79
C GLU A 137 -5.38 -20.74 21.62
N HIS A 138 -5.73 -21.14 20.40
CA HIS A 138 -4.96 -20.78 19.21
C HIS A 138 -4.93 -19.25 19.04
N TRP A 139 -6.07 -18.55 19.16
CA TRP A 139 -6.10 -17.08 19.01
C TRP A 139 -5.32 -16.33 20.10
N LYS A 140 -5.32 -16.83 21.34
CA LYS A 140 -4.44 -16.32 22.39
C LYS A 140 -2.96 -16.50 22.02
N GLY A 141 -2.61 -17.65 21.46
CA GLY A 141 -1.27 -17.95 20.96
C GLY A 141 -0.85 -17.05 19.81
N PHE A 142 -1.73 -16.85 18.82
CA PHE A 142 -1.51 -15.96 17.68
C PHE A 142 -1.29 -14.51 18.14
N HIS A 143 -2.19 -13.98 18.98
CA HIS A 143 -2.03 -12.63 19.53
C HIS A 143 -0.71 -12.47 20.31
N ALA A 144 -0.36 -13.45 21.16
CA ALA A 144 0.92 -13.42 21.87
C ALA A 144 2.13 -13.47 20.92
N TRP A 145 2.02 -14.22 19.81
CA TRP A 145 3.04 -14.27 18.77
C TRP A 145 3.18 -12.92 18.05
N CYS A 146 2.08 -12.28 17.66
CA CYS A 146 2.08 -10.95 17.04
C CYS A 146 2.82 -9.91 17.90
N LEU A 147 2.53 -9.87 19.21
CA LEU A 147 3.21 -8.97 20.14
C LEU A 147 4.70 -9.32 20.30
N LYS A 148 5.04 -10.60 20.31
CA LYS A 148 6.43 -11.07 20.41
C LYS A 148 7.23 -10.67 19.17
N GLU A 149 6.66 -10.80 17.99
CA GLU A 149 7.29 -10.43 16.73
C GLU A 149 7.61 -8.93 16.68
N GLN A 150 6.64 -8.07 16.99
CA GLN A 150 6.87 -6.63 17.06
C GLN A 150 7.97 -6.26 18.06
N LYS A 151 8.00 -6.92 19.22
CA LYS A 151 9.08 -6.74 20.20
C LYS A 151 10.45 -7.07 19.60
N HIS A 152 10.56 -8.13 18.81
CA HIS A 152 11.81 -8.46 18.14
C HIS A 152 12.21 -7.40 17.12
N TRP A 153 11.28 -6.87 16.33
CA TRP A 153 11.60 -5.81 15.36
C TRP A 153 12.09 -4.54 16.05
N ARG A 154 11.44 -4.14 17.15
CA ARG A 154 11.92 -3.00 17.97
C ARG A 154 13.32 -3.23 18.54
N GLY A 155 13.69 -4.49 18.80
CA GLY A 155 15.04 -4.84 19.24
C GLY A 155 16.08 -4.87 18.12
N LEU A 156 15.66 -5.00 16.85
CA LEU A 156 16.53 -5.02 15.67
C LEU A 156 16.68 -3.64 15.03
N ALA A 157 15.61 -2.84 15.02
CA ALA A 157 15.66 -1.45 14.58
C ALA A 157 16.56 -0.64 15.52
N ALA A 158 17.33 0.31 14.96
CA ALA A 158 18.06 1.26 15.79
C ALA A 158 17.05 2.03 16.68
N PRO A 159 17.40 2.35 17.95
CA PRO A 159 16.42 2.65 18.99
C PRO A 159 15.68 4.02 18.95
N ASP A 160 15.45 4.65 17.80
CA ASP A 160 14.81 5.98 17.76
C ASP A 160 13.38 5.99 17.16
N ASN A 161 13.07 5.16 16.16
CA ASN A 161 11.69 4.96 15.66
C ASN A 161 11.59 3.66 14.83
N LEU A 162 10.74 2.70 15.23
CA LEU A 162 10.54 1.48 14.42
C LEU A 162 9.87 1.82 13.08
N GLU A 163 8.97 2.80 13.07
CA GLU A 163 8.19 3.18 11.87
C GLU A 163 9.14 3.58 10.73
N GLU A 164 10.16 4.37 11.03
CA GLU A 164 11.20 4.78 10.07
C GLU A 164 11.95 3.56 9.48
N ALA A 165 12.09 2.47 10.24
CA ALA A 165 12.80 1.27 9.80
C ALA A 165 11.95 0.31 8.96
N VAL A 166 10.61 0.29 9.15
CA VAL A 166 9.72 -0.68 8.48
C VAL A 166 8.84 -0.08 7.40
N TYR A 167 8.61 1.24 7.44
CA TYR A 167 7.79 1.97 6.51
C TYR A 167 8.63 3.03 5.76
N PRO A 168 9.30 2.64 4.65
CA PRO A 168 10.24 3.54 3.95
C PRO A 168 9.56 4.60 3.09
N ASP A 169 8.27 4.46 2.78
CA ASP A 169 7.55 5.27 1.81
C ASP A 169 6.71 6.40 2.47
N TYR A 170 7.09 6.83 3.68
CA TYR A 170 6.46 7.97 4.37
C TYR A 170 6.72 9.32 3.68
N VAL A 171 7.70 9.38 2.78
CA VAL A 171 7.79 10.38 1.72
C VAL A 171 7.67 9.65 0.39
N PHE A 172 6.74 10.05 -0.47
CA PHE A 172 6.43 9.30 -1.69
C PHE A 172 6.18 10.22 -2.88
N LEU A 173 6.55 9.73 -4.08
CA LEU A 173 6.23 10.38 -5.35
C LEU A 173 5.15 9.58 -6.07
N TYR A 174 3.98 10.18 -6.22
CA TYR A 174 2.81 9.55 -6.86
C TYR A 174 2.45 10.26 -8.17
N PRO A 175 2.11 9.54 -9.26
CA PRO A 175 2.27 8.10 -9.40
C PRO A 175 3.75 7.68 -9.46
N TYR A 176 4.05 6.45 -9.02
CA TYR A 176 5.40 5.91 -9.04
C TYR A 176 5.94 5.67 -10.47
N GLN A 177 5.09 5.20 -11.39
CA GLN A 177 5.48 4.90 -12.78
C GLN A 177 4.56 5.57 -13.82
N PRO A 178 4.56 6.90 -13.90
CA PRO A 178 3.75 7.62 -14.88
C PRO A 178 4.21 7.33 -16.32
N PRO A 179 3.27 7.20 -17.27
CA PRO A 179 3.58 7.18 -18.69
C PRO A 179 3.81 8.59 -19.23
N ALA A 180 4.88 8.83 -19.98
CA ALA A 180 5.07 10.11 -20.67
C ALA A 180 6.08 10.04 -21.82
N ALA A 181 5.65 10.40 -23.03
CA ALA A 181 6.56 10.53 -24.17
C ALA A 181 7.45 11.79 -24.04
N PRO A 182 8.58 11.87 -24.76
CA PRO A 182 9.33 13.13 -24.92
C PRO A 182 8.41 14.29 -25.31
N GLY A 183 8.61 15.46 -24.68
CA GLY A 183 7.73 16.62 -24.83
C GLY A 183 6.46 16.59 -23.97
N GLY A 184 6.20 15.48 -23.30
CA GLY A 184 5.04 15.30 -22.44
C GLY A 184 5.14 16.01 -21.10
N GLU A 185 3.97 16.25 -20.51
CA GLU A 185 3.80 16.71 -19.13
C GLU A 185 3.08 15.63 -18.32
N VAL A 186 3.41 15.54 -17.03
CA VAL A 186 2.82 14.60 -16.08
C VAL A 186 2.43 15.35 -14.82
N ARG A 187 1.19 15.15 -14.35
CA ARG A 187 0.77 15.59 -13.03
C ARG A 187 1.24 14.58 -11.99
N MET A 188 1.88 15.09 -10.96
CA MET A 188 2.53 14.30 -9.92
C MET A 188 2.22 14.91 -8.56
N GLN A 189 2.45 14.12 -7.52
CA GLN A 189 2.25 14.47 -6.13
C GLN A 189 3.47 14.10 -5.32
N VAL A 190 3.82 14.97 -4.38
CA VAL A 190 4.65 14.65 -3.22
C VAL A 190 3.71 14.35 -2.06
N TRP A 191 3.85 13.15 -1.49
CA TRP A 191 3.17 12.76 -0.27
C TRP A 191 4.15 12.81 0.90
N PHE A 192 3.69 13.30 2.04
CA PHE A 192 4.39 13.22 3.31
C PHE A 192 3.44 12.74 4.38
N GLU A 193 3.71 11.54 4.91
CA GLU A 193 3.01 10.97 6.05
C GLU A 193 3.87 11.14 7.31
N ASN A 194 3.31 11.79 8.32
CA ASN A 194 4.01 12.00 9.57
C ASN A 194 4.00 10.73 10.43
N ILE A 195 5.15 10.04 10.45
CA ILE A 195 5.40 8.82 11.22
C ILE A 195 5.80 9.07 12.69
N TRP A 196 5.77 10.31 13.15
CA TRP A 196 6.11 10.71 14.51
C TRP A 196 4.87 11.16 15.29
N ASP A 197 4.98 11.13 16.62
CA ASP A 197 3.90 11.55 17.55
C ASP A 197 3.84 13.08 17.77
N GLU A 198 4.75 13.83 17.15
CA GLU A 198 4.81 15.29 17.17
C GLU A 198 4.68 15.84 15.75
N PRO A 199 4.25 17.10 15.56
CA PRO A 199 4.23 17.72 14.23
C PRO A 199 5.63 17.71 13.59
N ALA A 200 5.71 17.30 12.33
CA ALA A 200 6.95 17.22 11.57
C ALA A 200 6.87 18.06 10.29
N THR A 201 8.00 18.61 9.84
CA THR A 201 8.11 19.41 8.63
C THR A 201 9.06 18.77 7.62
N LEU A 202 8.56 18.51 6.42
CA LEU A 202 9.34 18.13 5.24
C LEU A 202 9.67 19.38 4.42
N GLU A 203 10.96 19.60 4.18
CA GLU A 203 11.49 20.47 3.13
C GLU A 203 12.07 19.58 2.03
N TYR A 204 11.72 19.85 0.77
CA TYR A 204 12.13 18.99 -0.34
C TYR A 204 12.54 19.75 -1.60
N SER A 205 13.35 19.10 -2.43
CA SER A 205 13.68 19.54 -3.79
C SER A 205 13.76 18.34 -4.73
N LEU A 206 13.22 18.47 -5.94
CA LEU A 206 13.23 17.43 -6.96
C LEU A 206 14.59 17.40 -7.67
N VAL A 207 15.22 16.23 -7.69
CA VAL A 207 16.48 15.99 -8.41
C VAL A 207 16.16 15.35 -9.74
N LEU A 208 16.13 16.19 -10.77
CA LEU A 208 15.63 15.84 -12.09
C LEU A 208 16.74 15.44 -13.07
N PRO A 209 16.46 14.58 -14.06
CA PRO A 209 17.35 14.34 -15.18
C PRO A 209 17.64 15.62 -15.96
N ARG A 210 18.74 15.61 -16.73
CA ARG A 210 19.18 16.79 -17.48
C ARG A 210 18.07 17.33 -18.39
N ARG A 211 17.77 18.64 -18.26
CA ARG A 211 16.74 19.41 -18.99
C ARG A 211 15.29 19.08 -18.64
N TRP A 212 15.04 18.17 -17.71
CA TRP A 212 13.70 18.01 -17.15
C TRP A 212 13.42 19.18 -16.22
N THR A 213 12.15 19.55 -16.08
CA THR A 213 11.72 20.64 -15.19
C THR A 213 10.49 20.21 -14.42
N ALA A 214 10.30 20.77 -13.23
CA ALA A 214 9.08 20.62 -12.46
C ALA A 214 8.55 21.98 -11.99
N ALA A 215 7.25 22.08 -11.77
CA ALA A 215 6.62 23.29 -11.25
C ALA A 215 5.52 22.94 -10.22
N PRO A 216 5.72 23.26 -8.93
CA PRO A 216 7.00 23.63 -8.33
C PRO A 216 8.01 22.47 -8.36
N ASP A 217 9.31 22.77 -8.29
CA ASP A 217 10.39 21.77 -8.18
C ASP A 217 10.93 21.61 -6.74
N HIS A 218 10.38 22.36 -5.79
CA HIS A 218 10.70 22.30 -4.37
C HIS A 218 9.51 22.74 -3.54
N GLY A 219 9.52 22.43 -2.24
CA GLY A 219 8.45 22.83 -1.35
C GLY A 219 8.74 22.59 0.11
N ARG A 220 7.81 23.04 0.96
CA ARG A 220 7.79 22.84 2.40
C ARG A 220 6.38 22.49 2.84
N MET A 221 6.25 21.43 3.64
CA MET A 221 4.96 21.00 4.20
C MET A 221 5.13 20.55 5.65
N THR A 222 4.16 20.88 6.49
CA THR A 222 4.09 20.48 7.89
C THR A 222 2.87 19.61 8.09
N ALA A 223 3.04 18.48 8.75
CA ALA A 223 1.99 17.50 9.01
C ALA A 223 1.84 17.29 10.52
N ALA A 224 0.61 17.27 11.02
CA ALA A 224 0.29 16.82 12.37
C ALA A 224 0.62 15.31 12.53
N PRO A 225 0.71 14.78 13.77
CA PRO A 225 0.97 13.36 13.99
C PRO A 225 -0.01 12.48 13.19
N LYS A 226 0.51 11.50 12.44
CA LYS A 226 -0.26 10.57 11.58
C LYS A 226 -1.01 11.23 10.42
N GLU A 227 -0.82 12.53 10.19
CA GLU A 227 -1.40 13.21 9.05
C GLU A 227 -0.60 12.90 7.78
N LYS A 228 -1.31 12.71 6.67
CA LYS A 228 -0.75 12.69 5.34
C LYS A 228 -1.05 14.01 4.63
N VAL A 229 0.01 14.72 4.26
CA VAL A 229 -0.07 15.95 3.45
C VAL A 229 0.36 15.65 2.02
N VAL A 230 -0.35 16.26 1.06
CA VAL A 230 -0.14 16.05 -0.37
C VAL A 230 0.07 17.41 -1.05
N VAL A 231 1.08 17.50 -1.91
CA VAL A 231 1.34 18.69 -2.75
C VAL A 231 1.53 18.27 -4.19
N ASP A 232 0.79 18.90 -5.10
CA ASP A 232 0.90 18.65 -6.54
C ASP A 232 2.09 19.39 -7.18
N PHE A 233 2.65 18.78 -8.21
CA PHE A 233 3.57 19.42 -9.15
C PHE A 233 3.38 18.91 -10.58
N VAL A 234 3.81 19.69 -11.57
CA VAL A 234 3.82 19.27 -12.97
C VAL A 234 5.26 18.99 -13.40
N LEU A 235 5.53 17.75 -13.79
CA LEU A 235 6.79 17.32 -14.37
C LEU A 235 6.75 17.50 -15.90
N ARG A 236 7.81 18.05 -16.49
CA ARG A 236 7.95 18.24 -17.94
C ARG A 236 9.18 17.55 -18.48
N ILE A 237 9.00 16.84 -19.59
CA ILE A 237 10.03 16.06 -20.26
C ILE A 237 10.43 16.80 -21.53
N PRO A 238 11.73 17.01 -21.80
CA PRO A 238 12.16 17.71 -23.00
C PRO A 238 11.81 16.91 -24.27
N ASP A 239 11.47 17.62 -25.35
CA ASP A 239 11.10 17.02 -26.65
C ASP A 239 12.19 16.09 -27.22
N ASP A 240 13.45 16.38 -26.91
CA ASP A 240 14.60 15.62 -27.39
C ASP A 240 15.11 14.57 -26.39
N GLN A 241 14.27 14.20 -25.41
CA GLN A 241 14.55 13.11 -24.48
C GLN A 241 14.76 11.79 -25.25
N SER A 242 15.92 11.16 -25.05
CA SER A 242 16.18 9.83 -25.61
C SER A 242 15.31 8.79 -24.93
N THR A 243 14.67 7.96 -25.74
CA THR A 243 13.87 6.82 -25.27
C THR A 243 14.60 5.49 -25.43
N LYS A 244 15.93 5.52 -25.62
CA LYS A 244 16.79 4.31 -25.69
C LYS A 244 16.63 3.49 -24.41
N TYR A 245 16.60 4.17 -23.27
CA TYR A 245 16.16 3.57 -22.01
C TYR A 245 14.69 3.90 -21.85
N ARG A 246 13.86 2.86 -21.82
CA ARG A 246 12.41 3.00 -21.67
C ARG A 246 12.03 3.73 -20.38
N ARG A 247 12.78 3.48 -19.30
CA ARG A 247 12.48 4.00 -17.97
C ARG A 247 13.54 4.98 -17.53
N GLN A 248 13.12 6.13 -17.01
CA GLN A 248 14.01 7.15 -16.48
C GLN A 248 13.57 7.52 -15.06
N ALA A 249 14.47 7.33 -14.10
CA ALA A 249 14.22 7.68 -12.71
C ALA A 249 14.58 9.15 -12.42
N PHE A 250 13.89 9.72 -11.44
CA PHE A 250 14.23 10.95 -10.74
C PHE A 250 13.91 10.78 -9.25
N THR A 251 14.45 11.66 -8.41
CA THR A 251 14.33 11.51 -6.95
C THR A 251 13.87 12.80 -6.30
N LEU A 252 13.49 12.68 -5.04
CA LEU A 252 13.19 13.79 -4.14
C LEU A 252 14.25 13.82 -3.04
N ASP A 253 14.98 14.92 -2.96
CA ASP A 253 15.94 15.25 -1.91
C ASP A 253 15.18 15.86 -0.74
N ALA A 254 15.35 15.29 0.46
CA ALA A 254 14.51 15.56 1.62
C ALA A 254 15.31 16.05 2.84
N THR A 255 14.73 17.00 3.56
CA THR A 255 15.15 17.44 4.89
C THR A 255 13.92 17.41 5.80
N VAL A 256 13.98 16.64 6.90
CA VAL A 256 12.89 16.55 7.88
C VAL A 256 13.34 17.22 9.17
N ASP A 257 12.60 18.24 9.61
CA ASP A 257 12.91 19.04 10.82
C ASP A 257 14.38 19.50 10.91
N GLY A 258 14.92 19.94 9.77
CA GLY A 258 16.30 20.43 9.65
C GLY A 258 17.35 19.31 9.53
N ARG A 259 16.98 18.04 9.63
CA ARG A 259 17.87 16.90 9.38
C ARG A 259 17.83 16.50 7.92
N TYR A 260 18.97 16.58 7.24
CA TYR A 260 19.11 16.12 5.86
C TYR A 260 18.98 14.59 5.78
N MET A 261 18.06 14.11 4.95
CA MET A 261 17.73 12.69 4.79
C MET A 261 18.27 12.09 3.49
N GLY A 262 18.73 12.91 2.55
CA GLY A 262 19.17 12.47 1.22
C GLY A 262 18.01 12.34 0.24
N GLN A 263 18.23 11.56 -0.82
CA GLN A 263 17.23 11.26 -1.85
C GLN A 263 16.28 10.17 -1.33
N LEU A 264 15.29 10.58 -0.54
CA LEU A 264 14.43 9.70 0.26
C LEU A 264 13.35 8.98 -0.57
N ALA A 265 12.89 9.60 -1.67
CA ALA A 265 11.86 9.03 -2.53
C ALA A 265 12.27 9.07 -4.00
N GLU A 266 11.73 8.15 -4.79
CA GLU A 266 11.96 8.08 -6.24
C GLU A 266 10.68 7.80 -7.02
N ALA A 267 10.68 8.22 -8.28
CA ALA A 267 9.69 7.80 -9.28
C ALA A 267 10.39 7.46 -10.59
N VAL A 268 9.76 6.60 -11.40
CA VAL A 268 10.33 6.04 -12.62
C VAL A 268 9.38 6.24 -13.80
N VAL A 269 9.65 7.28 -14.58
CA VAL A 269 8.83 7.62 -15.75
C VAL A 269 9.02 6.61 -16.87
N ASP A 270 7.93 6.12 -17.44
CA ASP A 270 7.91 5.28 -18.63
C ASP A 270 7.84 6.12 -19.90
N LEU A 271 8.98 6.27 -20.58
CA LEU A 271 9.18 7.06 -21.79
C LEU A 271 8.64 6.39 -23.06
N ARG A 272 8.16 5.15 -22.96
CA ARG A 272 7.58 4.39 -24.08
C ARG A 272 6.19 3.89 -23.70
N PRO A 273 5.22 4.79 -23.43
CA PRO A 273 3.89 4.39 -23.00
C PRO A 273 3.14 3.52 -24.02
N GLU A 274 3.51 3.59 -25.30
CA GLU A 274 2.99 2.72 -26.35
C GLU A 274 3.44 1.25 -26.24
N LEU A 275 4.50 0.98 -25.47
CA LEU A 275 4.99 -0.37 -25.16
C LEU A 275 4.41 -0.92 -23.85
N ASP A 276 3.40 -0.26 -23.28
CA ASP A 276 2.72 -0.73 -22.10
C ASP A 276 1.89 -1.98 -22.42
N TRP A 277 2.19 -3.07 -21.72
CA TRP A 277 1.55 -4.36 -21.95
C TRP A 277 0.09 -4.37 -21.48
N GLY A 278 -0.26 -3.55 -20.48
CA GLY A 278 -1.60 -3.48 -19.92
C GLY A 278 -2.56 -2.67 -20.80
N THR A 279 -2.11 -1.52 -21.30
CA THR A 279 -2.94 -0.58 -22.07
C THR A 279 -2.72 -0.64 -23.58
N ARG A 280 -1.64 -1.30 -24.04
CA ARG A 280 -1.19 -1.34 -25.46
C ARG A 280 -1.09 0.04 -26.12
N GLY A 281 -0.91 1.10 -25.33
CA GLY A 281 -0.90 2.48 -25.80
C GLY A 281 -2.26 3.05 -26.21
N GLU A 282 -3.37 2.29 -26.09
CA GLU A 282 -4.72 2.77 -26.47
C GLU A 282 -5.30 3.72 -25.42
N PHE A 283 -4.90 3.57 -24.16
CA PHE A 283 -5.32 4.42 -23.05
C PHE A 283 -4.10 4.81 -22.21
N PRO A 284 -3.71 6.09 -22.12
CA PRO A 284 -2.65 6.49 -21.21
C PRO A 284 -3.06 6.14 -19.78
N ARG A 285 -2.15 5.51 -19.02
CA ARG A 285 -2.37 5.21 -17.60
C ARG A 285 -2.67 6.53 -16.90
N ARG A 286 -3.87 6.63 -16.34
CA ARG A 286 -4.24 7.73 -15.45
C ARG A 286 -3.91 7.36 -14.03
N SER A 287 -3.67 8.38 -13.22
CA SER A 287 -3.52 8.30 -11.77
C SER A 287 -4.54 9.23 -11.12
N SER A 288 -4.71 9.11 -9.80
CA SER A 288 -5.52 10.06 -9.04
C SER A 288 -4.98 11.50 -9.07
N ALA A 289 -3.71 11.71 -9.47
CA ALA A 289 -3.15 13.05 -9.66
C ALA A 289 -3.63 13.73 -10.96
N ASP A 290 -4.28 12.99 -11.88
CA ASP A 290 -4.81 13.55 -13.13
C ASP A 290 -6.23 14.13 -13.00
N VAL A 291 -6.88 13.93 -11.84
CA VAL A 291 -8.27 14.31 -11.57
C VAL A 291 -8.36 15.72 -10.97
#